data_AF-A0A2J6WSJ6-F1
#
_entry.id   AF-A0A2J6WSJ6-F1
#
_cell.length_a   1.000
_cell.length_b   1.000
_cell.length_c   1.000
_cell.angle_alpha   90.00
_cell.angle_beta   90.00
_cell.angle_gamma   90.00
#
_symmetry.space_group_name_H-M   'P 1'
#
loop_
_entity.id
_entity.type
_entity.pdbx_description
1 polymer ?
#
loop_
_entity_poly.entity_id
_entity_poly.type
_entity_poly.pdbx_seq_one_letter_code
_entity_poly.pdbx_strand_id
1 'polypeptide(L)'
;MKIQIDGWITNLRFSASHFIPFHGKCQRLHGHDYALKITVEGDLGEDHMLFDFVEIKKIFREIIEKIDHHVILPSRSRYMDIQELEARVIVSFQDKEYIFPSEDVYFMDVEVTTAEEISRYIMERFLNSFTPGKNIERITVCVEEGPGQGACYEKVIKK
;
A
#
# COMPACT_ATOMS: atom_id res chain seq x y z
N MET A 1 8.28 -4.42 23.51
CA MET A 1 8.57 -5.62 22.68
C MET A 1 8.28 -5.30 21.22
N LYS A 2 8.83 -6.05 20.25
CA LYS A 2 8.49 -5.88 18.83
C LYS A 2 8.31 -7.21 18.09
N ILE A 3 7.41 -7.23 17.12
CA ILE A 3 7.29 -8.27 16.10
C ILE A 3 7.63 -7.70 14.73
N GLN A 4 8.22 -8.53 13.86
CA GLN A 4 8.60 -8.13 12.50
C GLN A 4 8.17 -9.19 11.50
N ILE A 5 7.56 -8.77 10.40
CA ILE A 5 7.14 -9.62 9.30
C ILE A 5 7.78 -9.07 8.02
N ASP A 6 8.52 -9.92 7.32
CA ASP A 6 9.16 -9.61 6.05
C ASP A 6 8.36 -10.23 4.91
N GLY A 7 7.77 -9.39 4.06
CA GLY A 7 6.92 -9.81 2.95
C GLY A 7 7.67 -10.53 1.84
N TRP A 8 8.98 -10.31 1.67
CA TRP A 8 9.78 -11.06 0.69
C TRP A 8 9.91 -12.53 1.08
N ILE A 9 9.99 -12.80 2.39
CA ILE A 9 10.11 -14.15 2.93
C ILE A 9 8.73 -14.80 3.14
N THR A 10 7.74 -14.02 3.58
CA THR A 10 6.42 -14.54 3.98
C THR A 10 5.34 -14.44 2.90
N ASN A 11 5.71 -13.96 1.72
CA ASN A 11 4.81 -13.74 0.59
C ASN A 11 3.64 -12.81 0.94
N LEU A 12 3.95 -11.67 1.54
CA LEU A 12 3.06 -10.50 1.62
C LEU A 12 3.50 -9.53 0.53
N ARG A 13 3.18 -9.90 -0.71
CA ARG A 13 3.60 -9.23 -1.94
C ARG A 13 2.40 -8.99 -2.83
N PHE A 14 2.52 -7.99 -3.69
CA PHE A 14 1.60 -7.75 -4.80
C PHE A 14 2.37 -7.17 -5.98
N SER A 15 1.96 -7.48 -7.20
CA SER A 15 2.55 -6.97 -8.43
C SER A 15 1.59 -5.95 -9.04
N ALA A 16 2.06 -4.74 -9.31
CA ALA A 16 1.20 -3.70 -9.86
C ALA A 16 1.97 -2.72 -10.73
N SER A 17 1.25 -2.11 -11.68
CA SER A 17 1.79 -1.05 -12.54
C SER A 17 1.37 0.33 -12.03
N HIS A 18 2.22 1.33 -12.22
CA HIS A 18 1.94 2.72 -11.89
C HIS A 18 2.79 3.69 -12.73
N PHE A 19 2.56 4.98 -12.53
CA PHE A 19 3.43 6.05 -12.99
C PHE A 19 3.26 7.28 -12.10
N ILE A 20 4.33 8.08 -12.01
CA ILE A 20 4.41 9.25 -11.14
C ILE A 20 4.63 10.48 -12.05
N PRO A 21 3.61 11.34 -12.25
CA PRO A 21 3.74 12.54 -13.07
C PRO A 21 4.93 13.40 -12.66
N PHE A 22 5.58 14.03 -13.64
CA PHE A 22 6.69 14.96 -13.43
C PHE A 22 7.94 14.36 -12.74
N HIS A 23 8.04 13.03 -12.62
CA HIS A 23 9.17 12.38 -11.96
C HIS A 23 10.06 11.56 -12.92
N GLY A 24 11.09 12.20 -13.47
CA GLY A 24 12.22 11.53 -14.14
C GLY A 24 11.82 10.46 -15.17
N LYS A 25 12.23 9.20 -14.95
CA LYS A 25 11.80 8.04 -15.75
C LYS A 25 10.48 7.42 -15.24
N CYS A 26 10.15 7.60 -13.95
CA CYS A 26 8.96 7.04 -13.30
C CYS A 26 7.63 7.64 -13.80
N GLN A 27 7.68 8.75 -14.54
CA GLN A 27 6.53 9.29 -15.29
C GLN A 27 6.11 8.43 -16.50
N ARG A 28 6.85 7.37 -16.83
CA ARG A 28 6.43 6.37 -17.82
C ARG A 28 5.78 5.23 -17.07
N LEU A 29 4.73 4.64 -17.66
CA LEU A 29 4.14 3.42 -17.13
C LEU A 29 5.22 2.36 -16.95
N HIS A 30 5.27 1.80 -15.75
CA HIS A 30 6.13 0.69 -15.35
C HIS A 30 5.44 -0.06 -14.21
N GLY A 31 6.07 -1.08 -13.67
CA GLY A 31 5.53 -1.80 -12.53
C GLY A 31 6.62 -2.34 -11.64
N HIS A 32 6.19 -2.81 -10.47
CA HIS A 32 7.05 -3.39 -9.44
C HIS A 32 6.40 -4.64 -8.88
N ASP A 33 7.24 -5.53 -8.39
CA ASP A 33 6.84 -6.51 -7.40
C ASP A 33 7.00 -5.87 -6.02
N TYR A 34 5.90 -5.46 -5.43
CA TYR A 34 5.92 -4.83 -4.12
C TYR A 34 5.97 -5.89 -3.01
N ALA A 35 6.59 -5.54 -1.89
CA ALA A 35 6.52 -6.33 -0.66
C ALA A 35 6.21 -5.44 0.55
N LEU A 36 5.44 -5.98 1.50
CA LEU A 36 5.21 -5.31 2.77
C LEU A 36 6.24 -5.72 3.82
N LYS A 37 6.74 -4.76 4.58
CA LYS A 37 7.46 -5.02 5.82
C LYS A 37 6.70 -4.40 6.99
N ILE A 38 6.30 -5.25 7.93
CA ILE A 38 5.41 -4.85 9.03
C ILE A 38 6.19 -4.95 10.32
N THR A 39 6.12 -3.91 11.14
CA THR A 39 6.61 -3.94 12.52
C THR A 39 5.49 -3.49 13.44
N VAL A 40 5.22 -4.27 14.49
CA VAL A 40 4.32 -3.87 15.58
C VAL A 40 5.11 -3.85 16.86
N GLU A 41 4.93 -2.79 17.64
CA GLU A 41 5.63 -2.57 18.91
C GLU A 41 4.62 -2.32 20.03
N GLY A 42 4.95 -2.84 21.21
CA GLY A 42 4.14 -2.69 22.41
C GLY A 42 4.47 -3.75 23.47
N ASP A 43 3.53 -3.97 24.37
CA ASP A 43 3.63 -4.92 25.47
C ASP A 43 2.93 -6.25 25.15
N LEU A 44 3.25 -7.29 25.93
CA LEU A 44 2.49 -8.53 25.90
C LEU A 44 1.08 -8.30 26.45
N GLY A 45 0.09 -8.87 25.77
CA GLY A 45 -1.27 -9.00 26.27
C GLY A 45 -1.39 -10.04 27.38
N GLU A 46 -2.62 -10.23 27.88
CA GLU A 46 -2.92 -11.21 28.93
C GLU A 46 -2.66 -12.67 28.47
N ASP A 47 -2.71 -12.91 27.17
CA ASP A 47 -2.39 -14.18 26.51
C ASP A 47 -0.88 -14.37 26.26
N HIS A 48 -0.04 -13.48 26.79
CA HIS A 48 1.40 -13.43 26.57
C HIS A 48 1.82 -13.25 25.10
N MET A 49 0.96 -12.65 24.26
CA MET A 49 1.29 -12.28 22.88
C MET A 49 1.18 -10.77 22.67
N LEU A 50 2.05 -10.19 21.83
CA LEU A 50 1.88 -8.81 21.40
C LEU A 50 0.73 -8.70 20.37
N PHE A 51 0.76 -9.59 19.37
CA PHE A 51 -0.26 -9.75 18.34
C PHE A 51 -0.01 -11.10 17.64
N ASP A 52 -1.05 -11.88 17.39
CA ASP A 52 -1.00 -13.09 16.58
C ASP A 52 -0.51 -12.85 15.15
N PHE A 53 0.53 -13.59 14.73
CA PHE A 53 1.12 -13.47 13.40
C PHE A 53 0.19 -13.92 12.27
N VAL A 54 -0.63 -14.93 12.50
CA VAL A 54 -1.59 -15.45 11.51
C VAL A 54 -2.64 -14.39 11.22
N GLU A 55 -3.17 -13.75 12.26
CA GLU A 55 -4.17 -12.69 12.14
C GLU A 55 -3.61 -11.48 11.37
N ILE A 56 -2.46 -10.95 11.77
CA ILE A 56 -1.83 -9.80 11.09
C ILE A 56 -1.61 -10.11 9.61
N LYS A 57 -1.00 -11.26 9.30
CA LYS A 57 -0.73 -11.66 7.92
C LYS A 57 -2.01 -11.82 7.11
N LYS A 58 -3.09 -12.34 7.70
CA LYS A 58 -4.38 -12.49 7.03
C LYS A 58 -4.93 -11.14 6.61
N ILE A 59 -4.99 -10.17 7.53
CA ILE A 59 -5.55 -8.83 7.24
C ILE A 59 -4.72 -8.14 6.14
N PHE A 60 -3.38 -8.15 6.24
CA PHE A 60 -2.54 -7.55 5.21
C PHE A 60 -2.67 -8.24 3.86
N ARG A 61 -2.81 -9.57 3.84
CA ARG A 61 -3.05 -10.33 2.61
C ARG A 61 -4.36 -9.92 1.94
N GLU A 62 -5.45 -9.82 2.69
CA GLU A 62 -6.75 -9.37 2.18
C GLU A 62 -6.72 -7.93 1.63
N ILE A 63 -5.81 -7.08 2.12
CA ILE A 63 -5.61 -5.72 1.61
C ILE A 63 -4.87 -5.74 0.28
N ILE A 64 -3.72 -6.43 0.22
CA ILE A 64 -2.86 -6.42 -0.97
C ILE A 64 -3.44 -7.23 -2.12
N GLU A 65 -4.22 -8.28 -1.87
CA GLU A 65 -4.92 -9.06 -2.91
C GLU A 65 -5.91 -8.20 -3.71
N LYS A 66 -6.43 -7.12 -3.12
CA LYS A 66 -7.31 -6.18 -3.83
C LYS A 66 -6.56 -5.27 -4.80
N ILE A 67 -5.25 -5.12 -4.60
CA ILE A 67 -4.36 -4.22 -5.37
C ILE A 67 -3.59 -5.01 -6.43
N ASP A 68 -3.31 -6.28 -6.12
CA ASP A 68 -2.51 -7.18 -6.95
C ASP A 68 -3.05 -7.31 -8.38
N HIS A 69 -2.13 -7.34 -9.36
CA HIS A 69 -2.40 -7.40 -10.79
C HIS A 69 -3.17 -6.21 -11.41
N HIS A 70 -3.16 -5.04 -10.78
CA HIS A 70 -3.81 -3.84 -11.33
C HIS A 70 -2.82 -2.74 -11.76
N VAL A 71 -3.31 -1.79 -12.55
CA VAL A 71 -2.75 -0.44 -12.68
C VAL A 71 -3.27 0.41 -11.53
N ILE A 72 -2.38 0.88 -10.66
CA ILE A 72 -2.76 1.73 -9.53
C ILE A 72 -2.82 3.18 -9.98
N LEU A 73 -3.99 3.80 -9.83
CA LEU A 73 -4.20 5.21 -10.11
C LEU A 73 -4.60 6.00 -8.84
N PRO A 74 -4.05 7.20 -8.62
CA PRO A 74 -4.45 8.07 -7.53
C PRO A 74 -5.85 8.67 -7.80
N SER A 75 -6.83 8.44 -6.91
CA SER A 75 -8.18 8.99 -7.08
C SER A 75 -8.29 10.48 -6.74
N ARG A 76 -7.31 11.06 -6.05
CA ARG A 76 -7.29 12.48 -5.63
C ARG A 76 -6.20 13.29 -6.32
N SER A 77 -5.64 12.81 -7.43
CA SER A 77 -4.51 13.51 -8.05
C SER A 77 -4.88 14.89 -8.57
N ARG A 78 -4.05 15.87 -8.21
CA ARG A 78 -4.08 17.22 -8.80
C ARG A 78 -3.12 17.37 -9.99
N TYR A 79 -2.43 16.31 -10.37
CA TYR A 79 -1.35 16.31 -11.37
C TYR A 79 -1.76 15.69 -12.71
N MET A 80 -2.88 14.98 -12.75
CA MET A 80 -3.40 14.29 -13.92
C MET A 80 -4.92 14.44 -13.94
N ASP A 81 -5.49 14.54 -15.13
CA ASP A 81 -6.93 14.43 -15.36
C ASP A 81 -7.27 12.94 -15.49
N ILE A 82 -8.25 12.48 -14.72
CA ILE A 82 -8.69 11.08 -14.73
C ILE A 82 -10.19 11.05 -14.96
N GLN A 83 -10.60 10.39 -16.04
CA GLN A 83 -12.00 10.20 -16.41
C GLN A 83 -12.34 8.72 -16.36
N GLU A 84 -13.21 8.36 -15.40
CA GLU A 84 -13.76 7.02 -15.29
C GLU A 84 -15.03 6.90 -16.14
N LEU A 85 -14.99 5.99 -17.12
CA LEU A 85 -16.12 5.61 -17.95
C LEU A 85 -16.45 4.13 -17.69
N GLU A 86 -17.62 3.68 -18.13
CA GLU A 86 -18.13 2.33 -17.83
C GLU A 86 -17.12 1.20 -18.13
N ALA A 87 -16.47 1.24 -19.30
CA ALA A 87 -15.54 0.19 -19.74
C ALA A 87 -14.07 0.61 -19.80
N ARG A 88 -13.76 1.89 -19.55
CA ARG A 88 -12.39 2.40 -19.63
C ARG A 88 -12.14 3.57 -18.69
N VAL A 89 -10.88 3.71 -18.29
CA VAL A 89 -10.35 4.86 -17.58
C VAL A 89 -9.38 5.59 -18.48
N ILE A 90 -9.60 6.90 -18.68
CA ILE A 90 -8.72 7.76 -19.46
C ILE A 90 -7.92 8.62 -18.48
N VAL A 91 -6.60 8.60 -18.60
CA VAL A 91 -5.68 9.40 -17.77
C VAL A 91 -4.82 10.27 -18.66
N SER A 92 -4.87 11.58 -18.42
CA SER A 92 -4.14 12.56 -19.22
C SER A 92 -3.29 13.47 -18.35
N PHE A 93 -2.01 13.65 -18.72
CA PHE A 93 -1.13 14.64 -18.12
C PHE A 93 -0.04 15.04 -19.12
N GLN A 94 0.31 16.33 -19.14
CA GLN A 94 1.21 16.91 -20.16
C GLN A 94 0.71 16.57 -21.58
N ASP A 95 1.56 15.93 -22.39
CA ASP A 95 1.34 15.46 -23.76
C ASP A 95 0.98 13.96 -23.83
N LYS A 96 0.75 13.30 -22.68
CA LYS A 96 0.44 11.88 -22.59
C LYS A 96 -1.04 11.65 -22.32
N GLU A 97 -1.54 10.58 -22.93
CA GLU A 97 -2.84 9.99 -22.64
C GLU A 97 -2.67 8.47 -22.51
N TYR A 98 -3.25 7.91 -21.46
CA TYR A 98 -3.35 6.47 -21.22
C TYR A 98 -4.82 6.08 -21.17
N ILE A 99 -5.16 4.97 -21.81
CA ILE A 99 -6.52 4.41 -21.77
C ILE A 99 -6.39 2.96 -21.27
N PHE A 100 -6.98 2.69 -20.11
CA PHE A 100 -7.01 1.37 -19.49
C PHE A 100 -8.44 0.82 -19.50
N PRO A 101 -8.65 -0.50 -19.61
CA PRO A 101 -9.92 -1.12 -19.22
C PRO A 101 -10.23 -0.78 -17.75
N SER A 102 -11.49 -0.50 -17.42
CA SER A 102 -11.86 -0.16 -16.03
C SER A 102 -11.59 -1.31 -15.06
N GLU A 103 -11.67 -2.56 -15.51
CA GLU A 103 -11.40 -3.75 -14.71
C GLU A 103 -9.92 -3.92 -14.32
N ASP A 104 -9.00 -3.31 -15.06
CA ASP A 104 -7.56 -3.40 -14.79
C ASP A 104 -7.08 -2.31 -13.82
N VAL A 105 -7.94 -1.37 -13.44
CA VAL A 105 -7.57 -0.19 -12.65
C VAL A 105 -7.96 -0.37 -11.18
N TYR A 106 -7.00 -0.16 -10.30
CA TYR A 106 -7.26 0.03 -8.87
C TYR A 106 -7.12 1.51 -8.51
N PHE A 107 -8.24 2.15 -8.15
CA PHE A 107 -8.22 3.50 -7.62
C PHE A 107 -7.79 3.52 -6.16
N MET A 108 -6.67 4.17 -5.89
CA MET A 108 -6.12 4.34 -4.55
C MET A 108 -6.36 5.77 -4.05
N ASP A 109 -6.82 5.91 -2.81
CA ASP A 109 -7.20 7.20 -2.20
C ASP A 109 -6.00 8.07 -1.79
N VAL A 110 -5.16 8.42 -2.77
CA VAL A 110 -3.91 9.15 -2.63
C VAL A 110 -3.79 10.21 -3.72
N GLU A 111 -2.89 11.18 -3.54
CA GLU A 111 -2.59 12.20 -4.55
C GLU A 111 -1.64 11.67 -5.63
N VAL A 112 -0.71 10.78 -5.25
CA VAL A 112 0.31 10.18 -6.12
C VAL A 112 0.61 8.77 -5.62
N THR A 113 0.95 7.84 -6.51
CA THR A 113 1.19 6.42 -6.18
C THR A 113 2.67 6.13 -5.89
N THR A 114 3.32 6.92 -5.04
CA THR A 114 4.69 6.64 -4.57
C THR A 114 4.68 5.61 -3.44
N ALA A 115 5.80 4.94 -3.16
CA ALA A 115 5.92 4.02 -2.03
C ALA A 115 5.51 4.67 -0.68
N GLU A 116 5.79 5.96 -0.47
CA GLU A 116 5.41 6.71 0.73
C GLU A 116 3.89 6.79 0.90
N GLU A 117 3.17 7.24 -0.14
CA GLU A 117 1.71 7.35 -0.14
C GLU A 117 1.05 5.98 -0.03
N ILE A 118 1.55 4.98 -0.78
CA ILE A 118 1.04 3.60 -0.72
C ILE A 118 1.21 3.01 0.69
N SER A 119 2.35 3.24 1.34
CA SER A 119 2.59 2.73 2.71
C SER A 119 1.60 3.30 3.72
N ARG A 120 1.27 4.59 3.59
CA ARG A 120 0.25 5.25 4.43
C ARG A 120 -1.15 4.72 4.12
N TYR A 121 -1.49 4.61 2.84
CA TYR A 121 -2.78 4.06 2.42
C TYR A 121 -3.00 2.66 2.98
N ILE A 122 -2.02 1.77 2.84
CA ILE A 122 -2.10 0.39 3.36
C ILE A 122 -2.23 0.39 4.89
N MET A 123 -1.49 1.25 5.62
CA MET A 123 -1.67 1.41 7.07
C MET A 123 -3.10 1.82 7.42
N GLU A 124 -3.69 2.77 6.71
CA GLU A 124 -5.06 3.23 6.96
C GLU A 124 -6.08 2.12 6.68
N ARG A 125 -5.91 1.37 5.57
CA ARG A 125 -6.74 0.19 5.28
C ARG A 125 -6.61 -0.88 6.38
N PHE A 126 -5.41 -1.09 6.91
CA PHE A 126 -5.16 -2.02 8.02
C PHE A 126 -5.90 -1.57 9.28
N LEU A 127 -5.73 -0.32 9.72
CA LEU A 127 -6.39 0.22 10.91
C LEU A 127 -7.92 0.31 10.78
N ASN A 128 -8.46 0.37 9.57
CA ASN A 128 -9.90 0.30 9.33
C ASN A 128 -10.44 -1.13 9.34
N SER A 129 -9.57 -2.15 9.25
CA SER A 129 -9.97 -3.56 9.18
C SER A 129 -9.98 -4.25 10.56
N PHE A 130 -9.38 -3.65 11.59
CA PHE A 130 -9.42 -4.16 12.96
C PHE A 130 -9.15 -3.04 13.97
N THR A 131 -9.47 -3.30 15.25
CA THR A 131 -9.18 -2.35 16.34
C THR A 131 -7.93 -2.80 17.09
N PRO A 132 -6.86 -1.98 17.16
CA PRO A 132 -5.67 -2.30 17.94
C PRO A 132 -5.97 -2.53 19.42
N GLY A 133 -5.37 -3.58 19.99
CA GLY A 133 -5.39 -3.83 21.43
C GLY A 133 -4.67 -2.73 22.22
N LYS A 134 -5.02 -2.56 23.50
CA LYS A 134 -4.43 -1.53 24.39
C LYS A 134 -2.94 -1.73 24.67
N ASN A 135 -2.41 -2.91 24.35
CA ASN A 135 -1.01 -3.29 24.48
C ASN A 135 -0.17 -2.89 23.26
N ILE A 136 -0.79 -2.50 22.13
CA ILE A 136 -0.09 -2.02 20.94
C ILE A 136 0.19 -0.52 21.08
N GLU A 137 1.46 -0.13 20.94
CA GLU A 137 1.90 1.26 21.04
C GLU A 137 2.11 1.89 19.67
N ARG A 138 2.67 1.11 18.73
CA ARG A 138 3.12 1.61 17.43
C ARG A 138 3.03 0.52 16.38
N ILE A 139 2.63 0.90 15.18
CA ILE A 139 2.63 0.03 14.00
C ILE A 139 3.38 0.78 12.90
N THR A 140 4.29 0.09 12.23
CA THR A 140 4.98 0.58 11.04
C THR A 140 4.70 -0.36 9.87
N VAL A 141 4.28 0.21 8.75
CA VAL A 141 4.11 -0.48 7.48
C VAL A 141 5.07 0.14 6.49
N CYS A 142 5.96 -0.67 5.93
CA CYS A 142 6.79 -0.28 4.80
C CYS A 142 6.31 -0.98 3.53
N VAL A 143 6.38 -0.26 2.42
CA VAL A 143 6.16 -0.76 1.07
C VAL A 143 7.48 -0.67 0.34
N GLU A 144 8.00 -1.82 -0.08
CA GLU A 144 9.21 -1.92 -0.88
C GLU A 144 8.84 -2.17 -2.34
N GLU A 145 9.36 -1.35 -3.26
CA GLU A 145 9.23 -1.52 -4.72
C GLU A 145 10.23 -2.56 -5.28
N GLY A 146 11.23 -2.90 -4.47
CA GLY A 146 12.20 -3.96 -4.72
C GLY A 146 12.96 -4.24 -3.43
N PRO A 147 13.67 -5.38 -3.31
CA PRO A 147 14.30 -5.77 -2.06
C PRO A 147 15.23 -4.70 -1.49
N GLY A 148 14.88 -4.16 -0.31
CA GLY A 148 15.66 -3.12 0.36
C GLY A 148 15.47 -1.69 -0.17
N GLN A 149 14.54 -1.46 -1.11
CA GLN A 149 14.17 -0.14 -1.61
C GLN A 149 12.68 0.10 -1.34
N GLY A 150 12.37 0.97 -0.38
CA GLY A 150 10.99 1.28 -0.03
C GLY A 150 10.84 2.46 0.90
N ALA A 151 9.60 2.75 1.26
CA ALA A 151 9.22 3.77 2.21
C ALA A 151 8.38 3.19 3.34
N CYS A 152 8.47 3.79 4.53
CA CYS A 152 7.75 3.35 5.72
C CYS A 152 6.85 4.46 6.23
N TYR A 153 5.63 4.08 6.60
CA TYR A 153 4.73 4.93 7.38
C TYR A 153 4.48 4.32 8.75
N GLU A 154 4.60 5.16 9.77
CA GLU A 154 4.48 4.78 11.16
C GLU A 154 3.28 5.48 11.80
N LYS A 155 2.47 4.71 12.52
CA LYS A 155 1.35 5.20 13.32
C LYS A 155 1.57 4.86 14.79
N VAL A 156 1.61 5.91 15.62
CA VAL A 156 1.52 5.77 17.08
C VAL A 156 0.04 5.58 17.45
N ILE A 157 -0.26 4.48 18.13
CA ILE A 157 -1.61 4.10 18.56
C ILE A 157 -1.90 4.64 19.97
N LYS A 158 -0.91 4.53 20.87
CA LYS A 158 -1.06 4.92 22.28
C LYS A 158 -0.14 6.08 22.63
N LYS A 159 -0.68 7.05 23.36
CA LYS A 159 0.05 7.93 24.27
C LYS A 159 -0.38 7.59 25.69
#